data_AF-A0A3D0CNU6-F1
#
_entry.id   AF-A0A3D0CNU6-F1
#
_cell.length_a   1.000
_cell.length_b   1.000
_cell.length_c   1.000
_cell.angle_alpha   90.00
_cell.angle_beta   90.00
_cell.angle_gamma   90.00
#
_symmetry.space_group_name_H-M   'P 1'
#
loop_
_entity.id
_entity.type
_entity.pdbx_description
1 polymer ?
#
loop_
_entity_poly.entity_id
_entity_poly.type
_entity_poly.pdbx_seq_one_letter_code
_entity_poly.pdbx_strand_id
1 'polypeptide(L)'
;MTISKLQLVSSLLRPADLRKYKDEIEHRDDIQYPFYDVLPGYQETETADIKQIIADQKANGIDILTDGEFGRSIWHLDFVWGLKGIER
;
A
#
# COMPACT_ATOMS: atom_id res chain seq x y z
N MET A 1 -15.00 21.49 0.83
CA MET A 1 -13.91 22.20 0.11
C MET A 1 -12.66 22.03 0.92
N THR A 2 -11.52 21.77 0.28
CA THR A 2 -10.23 21.64 0.98
C THR A 2 -9.80 23.00 1.52
N ILE A 3 -9.11 22.99 2.64
CA ILE A 3 -8.50 24.17 3.25
C ILE A 3 -7.11 24.37 2.65
N SER A 4 -6.38 23.28 2.36
CA SER A 4 -5.01 23.35 1.88
C SER A 4 -4.92 23.68 0.39
N LYS A 5 -3.96 24.55 0.03
CA LYS A 5 -3.63 24.93 -1.35
C LYS A 5 -2.81 23.87 -2.09
N LEU A 6 -2.09 23.04 -1.33
CA LEU A 6 -1.25 21.96 -1.83
C LEU A 6 -1.72 20.66 -1.20
N GLN A 7 -1.63 19.58 -1.99
CA GLN A 7 -2.09 18.26 -1.61
C GLN A 7 -0.98 17.25 -1.89
N LEU A 8 -0.95 16.17 -1.10
CA LEU A 8 -0.15 15.01 -1.43
C LEU A 8 -0.79 14.28 -2.62
N VAL A 9 0.05 13.74 -3.50
CA VAL A 9 -0.46 13.09 -4.73
C VAL A 9 -0.89 11.65 -4.45
N SER A 10 -0.18 10.91 -3.59
CA SER A 10 -0.62 9.61 -3.04
C SER A 10 0.52 8.91 -2.28
N SER A 11 1.60 8.53 -2.98
CA SER A 11 2.65 7.65 -2.46
C SER A 11 3.53 8.30 -1.41
N LEU A 12 3.84 7.51 -0.37
CA LEU A 12 4.73 7.87 0.73
C LEU A 12 5.76 6.76 0.94
N LEU A 13 6.83 7.09 1.68
CA LEU A 13 7.88 6.11 1.97
C LEU A 13 7.35 4.97 2.83
N ARG A 14 7.45 3.74 2.32
CA ARG A 14 7.00 2.53 3.00
C ARG A 14 7.85 2.23 4.24
N PRO A 15 7.24 1.87 5.39
CA PRO A 15 7.94 1.39 6.57
C PRO A 15 8.81 0.16 6.30
N ALA A 16 9.86 -0.02 7.09
CA ALA A 16 10.89 -1.04 6.84
C ALA A 16 10.37 -2.47 7.03
N ASP A 17 9.40 -2.69 7.91
CA ASP A 17 8.70 -3.95 8.12
C ASP A 17 7.78 -4.29 6.95
N LEU A 18 6.97 -3.35 6.45
CA LEU A 18 6.16 -3.60 5.26
C LEU A 18 7.00 -3.78 3.99
N ARG A 19 8.16 -3.10 3.90
CA ARG A 19 9.11 -3.29 2.79
C ARG A 19 9.60 -4.74 2.71
N LYS A 20 9.81 -5.44 3.84
CA LYS A 20 10.27 -6.84 3.83
C LYS A 20 9.30 -7.75 3.07
N TYR A 21 7.99 -7.61 3.30
CA TYR A 21 7.00 -8.38 2.57
C TYR A 21 7.01 -8.04 1.08
N LYS A 22 7.17 -6.76 0.71
CA LYS A 22 7.23 -6.35 -0.70
C LYS A 22 8.47 -6.92 -1.40
N ASP A 23 9.62 -6.90 -0.73
CA ASP A 23 10.85 -7.50 -1.25
C ASP A 23 10.69 -9.03 -1.42
N GLU A 24 10.02 -9.71 -0.48
CA GLU A 24 9.74 -11.16 -0.61
C GLU A 24 8.78 -11.45 -1.77
N ILE A 25 7.71 -10.66 -1.91
CA ILE A 25 6.73 -10.76 -3.00
C ILE A 25 7.44 -10.60 -4.34
N GLU A 26 8.34 -9.63 -4.50
CA GLU A 26 9.05 -9.32 -5.76
C GLU A 26 9.85 -10.51 -6.29
N HIS A 27 10.42 -11.33 -5.41
CA HIS A 27 11.27 -12.47 -5.78
C HIS A 27 10.51 -13.79 -5.92
N ARG A 28 9.17 -13.77 -5.84
CA ARG A 28 8.31 -14.95 -5.96
C ARG A 28 7.44 -14.89 -7.20
N ASP A 29 7.61 -15.88 -8.07
CA ASP A 29 6.80 -16.12 -9.27
C ASP A 29 5.73 -17.20 -9.05
N ASP A 30 5.73 -17.86 -7.89
CA ASP A 30 4.84 -18.97 -7.53
C ASP A 30 3.64 -18.53 -6.67
N ILE A 31 3.35 -17.23 -6.66
CA ILE A 31 2.25 -16.62 -5.89
C ILE A 31 1.31 -15.84 -6.79
N GLN A 32 0.03 -15.81 -6.42
CA GLN A 32 -0.98 -15.06 -7.17
C GLN A 32 -1.46 -13.83 -6.38
N TYR A 33 -1.84 -12.80 -7.13
CA TYR A 33 -2.49 -11.62 -6.58
C TYR A 33 -3.96 -11.94 -6.24
N PRO A 34 -4.49 -11.48 -5.09
CA PRO A 34 -3.81 -10.75 -4.02
C PRO A 34 -2.93 -11.66 -3.15
N PHE A 35 -1.79 -11.14 -2.68
CA PHE A 35 -0.74 -11.93 -2.01
C PHE A 35 -1.02 -12.31 -0.54
N TYR A 36 -2.20 -11.95 0.00
CA TYR A 36 -2.47 -12.03 1.44
C TYR A 36 -2.51 -13.46 2.00
N ASP A 37 -2.96 -14.44 1.20
CA ASP A 37 -3.07 -15.83 1.66
C ASP A 37 -1.71 -16.54 1.75
N VAL A 38 -0.68 -15.97 1.10
CA VAL A 38 0.63 -16.63 0.97
C VAL A 38 1.62 -16.16 2.04
N LEU A 39 1.47 -14.94 2.55
CA LEU A 39 2.39 -14.33 3.50
C LEU A 39 1.65 -13.99 4.81
N PRO A 40 1.71 -14.88 5.83
CA PRO A 40 1.09 -14.64 7.12
C PRO A 40 1.60 -13.34 7.75
N GLY A 41 0.68 -12.49 8.23
CA GLY A 41 1.02 -11.21 8.84
C GLY A 41 1.13 -10.04 7.85
N TYR A 42 1.17 -10.29 6.54
CA TYR A 42 1.31 -9.23 5.54
C TYR A 42 0.12 -8.25 5.57
N GLN A 43 -1.11 -8.78 5.58
CA GLN A 43 -2.32 -7.95 5.59
C GLN A 43 -2.43 -7.14 6.90
N GLU A 44 -2.05 -7.73 8.02
CA GLU A 44 -2.07 -7.09 9.34
C GLU A 44 -1.03 -5.96 9.43
N THR A 45 0.20 -6.19 8.96
CA THR A 45 1.25 -5.16 8.91
C THR A 45 0.83 -4.02 7.97
N GLU A 46 0.35 -4.33 6.77
CA GLU A 46 -0.14 -3.33 5.82
C GLU A 46 -1.27 -2.48 6.42
N THR A 47 -2.24 -3.13 7.08
CA THR A 47 -3.36 -2.45 7.73
C THR A 47 -2.89 -1.56 8.89
N ALA A 48 -1.92 -2.02 9.68
CA ALA A 48 -1.35 -1.25 10.79
C ALA A 48 -0.63 0.00 10.27
N ASP A 49 0.19 -0.14 9.23
CA ASP A 49 0.96 0.97 8.66
C ASP A 49 0.06 2.00 7.96
N ILE A 50 -0.99 1.56 7.27
CA ILE A 50 -2.00 2.47 6.68
C ILE A 50 -2.70 3.27 7.79
N LYS A 51 -3.06 2.62 8.91
CA LYS A 51 -3.65 3.33 10.06
C LYS A 51 -2.68 4.34 10.64
N GLN A 52 -1.39 3.98 10.75
CA GLN A 52 -0.36 4.86 11.29
C GLN A 52 -0.15 6.08 10.38
N ILE A 53 0.02 5.90 9.07
CA ILE A 53 0.25 7.04 8.17
C ILE A 53 -0.96 7.96 8.06
N ILE A 54 -2.18 7.42 8.20
CA ILE A 54 -3.41 8.22 8.30
C ILE A 54 -3.39 9.06 9.60
N ALA A 55 -2.98 8.47 10.72
CA ALA A 55 -2.87 9.19 11.99
C ALA A 55 -1.81 10.30 11.93
N ASP A 56 -0.65 10.01 11.34
CA ASP A 56 0.44 10.97 11.17
C ASP A 56 0.02 12.14 10.28
N GLN A 57 -0.66 11.88 9.17
CA GLN A 57 -1.19 12.94 8.29
C GLN A 57 -2.18 13.84 9.03
N LYS A 58 -3.10 13.27 9.82
CA LYS A 58 -4.03 14.05 10.67
C LYS A 58 -3.28 14.90 11.70
N ALA A 59 -2.29 14.31 12.38
CA ALA A 59 -1.49 15.01 13.38
C ALA A 59 -0.69 16.18 12.78
N ASN A 60 -0.31 16.08 11.50
CA ASN A 60 0.38 17.13 10.75
C ASN A 60 -0.56 18.07 9.99
N GLY A 61 -1.88 18.01 10.24
CA GLY A 61 -2.85 18.95 9.67
C GLY A 61 -3.12 18.78 8.17
N ILE A 62 -2.85 17.60 7.61
CA ILE A 62 -3.20 17.28 6.21
C ILE A 62 -4.71 17.00 6.14
N ASP A 63 -5.43 17.73 5.28
CA ASP A 63 -6.89 17.68 5.19
C ASP A 63 -7.42 16.65 4.18
N ILE A 64 -6.66 16.36 3.12
CA ILE A 64 -6.94 15.22 2.22
C ILE A 64 -5.90 14.15 2.43
N LEU A 65 -6.36 13.00 2.90
CA LEU A 65 -5.52 11.90 3.34
C LEU A 65 -5.31 10.89 2.21
N THR A 66 -4.15 10.25 2.23
CA THR A 66 -3.78 9.12 1.37
C THR A 66 -3.46 7.88 2.24
N ASP A 67 -3.60 6.69 1.67
CA ASP A 67 -3.13 5.43 2.26
C ASP A 67 -1.61 5.22 2.08
N GLY A 68 -0.91 6.20 1.48
CA GLY A 68 0.52 6.15 1.20
C GLY A 68 0.91 5.17 0.10
N GLU A 69 -0.06 4.54 -0.57
CA GLU A 69 0.14 3.41 -1.50
C GLU A 69 0.81 2.19 -0.86
N PHE A 70 0.67 2.02 0.46
CA PHE A 70 1.38 0.99 1.18
C PHE A 70 1.02 -0.43 0.72
N GLY A 71 -0.23 -0.65 0.35
CA GLY A 71 -0.68 -1.94 -0.21
C GLY A 71 -0.37 -2.16 -1.69
N ARG A 72 0.00 -1.11 -2.44
CA ARG A 72 0.30 -1.23 -3.86
C ARG A 72 1.78 -1.57 -4.10
N SER A 73 2.06 -2.30 -5.16
CA SER A 73 3.41 -2.53 -5.69
C SER A 73 3.70 -1.44 -6.73
N ILE A 74 2.95 -1.46 -7.82
CA ILE A 74 2.89 -0.42 -8.87
C ILE A 74 1.44 -0.33 -9.33
N TRP A 75 0.82 0.84 -9.15
CA TRP A 75 -0.64 1.02 -9.23
C TRP A 75 -1.34 0.36 -10.44
N HIS A 76 -0.75 0.43 -11.63
CA HIS A 76 -1.39 -0.10 -12.84
C HIS A 76 -1.25 -1.61 -12.97
N LEU A 77 -0.19 -2.21 -12.43
CA LEU A 77 -0.01 -3.65 -12.43
C LEU A 77 -0.92 -4.31 -11.39
N ASP A 78 -0.97 -3.78 -10.16
CA ASP A 78 -1.86 -4.31 -9.13
C ASP A 78 -3.34 -4.23 -9.58
N PHE A 79 -3.72 -3.18 -10.32
CA PHE A 79 -5.04 -3.08 -10.93
C PHE A 79 -5.28 -4.17 -11.99
N VAL A 80 -4.34 -4.36 -12.91
CA VAL A 80 -4.46 -5.33 -14.01
C VAL A 80 -4.50 -6.78 -13.47
N TRP A 81 -3.69 -7.11 -12.47
CA TRP A 81 -3.72 -8.42 -11.80
C TRP A 81 -4.99 -8.68 -11.00
N GLY A 82 -5.76 -7.63 -10.66
CA GLY A 82 -7.09 -7.77 -10.08
C GLY A 82 -8.19 -8.17 -11.07
N LEU A 83 -7.90 -8.20 -12.38
CA LEU A 83 -8.86 -8.59 -13.40
C LEU A 83 -8.93 -10.11 -13.57
N LYS A 84 -10.14 -10.65 -13.70
CA LYS A 84 -10.36 -12.09 -13.88
C LYS A 84 -9.61 -12.61 -15.12
N GLY A 85 -8.79 -13.64 -14.91
CA GLY A 85 -8.04 -14.31 -15.98
C GLY A 85 -6.69 -13.68 -16.30
N ILE A 86 -6.25 -12.69 -15.51
CA ILE A 86 -4.90 -12.15 -15.56
C ILE A 86 -4.12 -12.66 -14.35
N GLU A 87 -2.91 -13.11 -14.58
CA GLU A 87 -1.97 -13.55 -13.56
C GLU A 87 -0.75 -12.62 -13.57
N ARG A 88 -0.04 -12.61 -12.43
CA ARG A 88 1.21 -11.88 -12.28
C ARG A 88 2.34 -12.58 -13.02
#